data_AF-A0A9E1L889-F1
#
_entry.id   AF-A0A9E1L889-F1
#
_cell.length_a   1.000
_cell.length_b   1.000
_cell.length_c   1.000
_cell.angle_alpha   90.00
_cell.angle_beta   90.00
_cell.angle_gamma   90.00
#
_symmetry.space_group_name_H-M   'P 1'
#
loop_
_entity.id
_entity.type
_entity.pdbx_description
1 polymer ?
#
loop_
_entity_poly.entity_id
_entity_poly.type
_entity_poly.pdbx_seq_one_letter_code
_entity_poly.pdbx_strand_id
1 'polypeptide(L)'
;MMTNTTHTVEFTPASPDTPWQLENPLPTDIRAVVNTTDQPTVESVGDALATYIGEAIEAEEIETQDSDMLWAMRIRLVGLPTDMVVWAEKLNDASREASGIQDGWIIAMQTVLHSSDPLIHFSNIMRLFSGADLGVESVCDLATGRWFPRQILDKLFVHDTTQPPEEVLWITRVVEAPEGGDPEEMWAWITTHGLARCGRVELEMLGVPAILTSEAAHVVDGLAALTLETPLPPVGQAMSLGPGILVSLLECGTAVNMLQKEMPGSESRSVPSVAITSPDGVSVFPEEALEALRTGDTAVSKTSRFTKRQATLARSEWKMLLDAAEQIGESDHAACMVQVPWTNTEDDDSLSEYLWFRITKVETPNIIGTLAHEPKYATSLPEGHEEKLSVDDVTDWVVMTPVGPMGPSDSEAIAEFLSQFTK
;
A
#
# COMPACT_ATOMS: atom_id res chain seq x y z
N MET A 1 31.48 -24.10 17.01
CA MET A 1 30.19 -24.73 17.37
C MET A 1 29.15 -23.63 17.30
N MET A 2 28.59 -23.40 16.12
CA MET A 2 27.44 -22.52 15.94
C MET A 2 26.20 -23.37 16.16
N THR A 3 25.36 -22.93 17.08
CA THR A 3 24.08 -23.57 17.40
C THR A 3 23.12 -23.35 16.25
N ASN A 4 22.75 -24.43 15.56
CA ASN A 4 21.58 -24.48 14.67
C ASN A 4 20.32 -24.32 15.53
N THR A 5 19.83 -23.09 15.67
CA THR A 5 18.45 -22.84 16.08
C THR A 5 17.57 -22.94 14.84
N THR A 6 16.95 -24.11 14.64
CA THR A 6 15.75 -24.23 13.81
C THR A 6 14.68 -23.35 14.43
N HIS A 7 14.47 -22.16 13.87
CA HIS A 7 13.33 -21.32 14.20
C HIS A 7 12.08 -21.95 13.59
N THR A 8 11.41 -22.81 14.35
CA THR A 8 10.01 -23.12 14.07
C THR A 8 9.23 -21.82 14.23
N VAL A 9 8.59 -21.35 13.16
CA VAL A 9 7.75 -20.15 13.20
C VAL A 9 6.54 -20.45 14.07
N GLU A 10 6.46 -19.81 15.24
CA GLU A 10 5.24 -19.74 16.02
C GLU A 10 4.40 -18.59 15.45
N PHE A 11 3.35 -18.93 14.70
CA PHE A 11 2.29 -17.97 14.42
C PHE A 11 1.63 -17.60 15.74
N THR A 12 1.48 -16.31 16.02
CA THR A 12 0.78 -15.87 17.24
C THR A 12 -0.66 -16.35 17.13
N PRO A 13 -1.13 -17.22 18.05
CA PRO A 13 -2.50 -17.70 18.00
C PRO A 13 -3.47 -16.53 18.19
N ALA A 14 -4.66 -16.66 17.61
CA ALA A 14 -5.72 -15.68 17.81
C ALA A 14 -5.94 -15.46 19.33
N SER A 15 -5.71 -14.23 19.79
CA SER A 15 -5.97 -13.83 21.18
C SER A 15 -7.36 -13.19 21.24
N PRO A 16 -8.09 -13.28 22.37
CA PRO A 16 -9.27 -12.43 22.61
C PRO A 16 -8.98 -10.94 22.38
N ASP A 17 -7.72 -10.53 22.54
CA ASP A 17 -7.25 -9.14 22.36
C ASP A 17 -6.91 -8.80 20.89
N THR A 18 -6.85 -9.78 19.98
CA THR A 18 -6.58 -9.60 18.54
C THR A 18 -7.56 -10.41 17.67
N PRO A 19 -8.88 -10.19 17.79
CA PRO A 19 -9.90 -11.05 17.19
C PRO A 19 -9.87 -11.09 15.66
N TRP A 20 -9.23 -10.11 15.02
CA TRP A 20 -9.17 -9.92 13.58
C TRP A 20 -7.83 -10.33 12.96
N GLN A 21 -6.95 -10.94 13.75
CA GLN A 21 -5.71 -11.53 13.28
C GLN A 21 -5.95 -13.00 12.89
N LEU A 22 -5.52 -13.37 11.68
CA LEU A 22 -5.62 -14.75 11.22
C LEU A 22 -4.46 -15.56 11.78
N GLU A 23 -4.78 -16.68 12.43
CA GLU A 23 -3.77 -17.64 12.91
C GLU A 23 -2.99 -18.24 11.74
N ASN A 24 -3.66 -18.51 10.62
CA ASN A 24 -3.07 -19.03 9.40
C ASN A 24 -3.36 -18.04 8.26
N PRO A 25 -2.40 -17.18 7.88
CA PRO A 25 -2.53 -16.31 6.71
C PRO A 25 -2.78 -17.13 5.44
N LEU A 26 -3.53 -16.56 4.51
CA LEU A 26 -3.70 -17.19 3.20
C LEU A 26 -2.36 -17.21 2.43
N PRO A 27 -2.14 -18.22 1.55
CA PRO A 27 -0.98 -18.23 0.69
C PRO A 27 -0.91 -16.98 -0.20
N THR A 28 0.31 -16.54 -0.46
CA THR A 28 0.64 -15.57 -1.50
C THR A 28 1.09 -16.32 -2.73
N ASP A 29 0.46 -15.99 -3.85
CA ASP A 29 0.73 -16.57 -5.15
C ASP A 29 1.13 -15.48 -6.14
N ILE A 30 2.28 -15.68 -6.79
CA ILE A 30 2.70 -14.84 -7.91
C ILE A 30 2.93 -15.69 -9.17
N ARG A 31 2.81 -15.04 -10.33
CA ARG A 31 3.12 -15.62 -11.64
C ARG A 31 4.07 -14.67 -12.36
N ALA A 32 5.33 -15.05 -12.48
CA ALA A 32 6.33 -14.30 -13.23
C ALA A 32 6.35 -14.77 -14.69
N VAL A 33 6.10 -13.85 -15.63
CA VAL A 33 6.23 -14.11 -17.06
C VAL A 33 7.68 -13.96 -17.46
N VAL A 34 8.28 -15.06 -17.93
CA VAL A 34 9.67 -15.12 -18.37
C VAL A 34 9.75 -15.22 -19.89
N ASN A 35 10.54 -14.34 -20.48
CA ASN A 35 10.74 -14.27 -21.93
C ASN A 35 11.98 -15.07 -22.33
N THR A 36 11.82 -16.40 -22.39
CA THR A 36 12.89 -17.33 -22.78
C THR A 36 12.40 -18.28 -23.87
N THR A 37 13.29 -18.65 -24.79
CA THR A 37 12.98 -19.63 -25.84
C THR A 37 12.97 -21.07 -25.31
N ASP A 38 13.89 -21.36 -24.39
CA ASP A 38 14.04 -22.68 -23.79
C ASP A 38 13.16 -22.82 -22.56
N GLN A 39 12.62 -24.03 -22.35
CA GLN A 39 11.86 -24.36 -21.15
C GLN A 39 12.75 -24.22 -19.91
N PRO A 40 12.37 -23.39 -18.93
CA PRO A 40 13.09 -23.31 -17.66
C PRO A 40 13.13 -24.68 -17.00
N THR A 41 14.30 -25.07 -16.48
CA THR A 41 14.49 -26.30 -15.70
C THR A 41 14.63 -25.98 -14.21
N VAL A 42 14.38 -26.97 -13.34
CA VAL A 42 14.62 -26.86 -11.89
C VAL A 42 16.02 -26.33 -11.59
N GLU A 43 17.05 -26.89 -12.26
CA GLU A 43 18.44 -26.46 -12.12
C GLU A 43 18.65 -25.00 -12.55
N SER A 44 18.18 -24.61 -13.74
CA SER A 44 18.37 -23.24 -14.23
C SER A 44 17.71 -22.18 -13.35
N VAL A 45 16.52 -22.46 -12.83
CA VAL A 45 15.81 -21.54 -11.93
C VAL A 45 16.47 -21.53 -10.56
N GLY A 46 16.82 -22.69 -10.02
CA GLY A 46 17.54 -22.80 -8.74
C GLY A 46 18.87 -22.04 -8.77
N ASP A 47 19.66 -22.20 -9.83
CA ASP A 47 20.94 -21.52 -10.02
C ASP A 47 20.79 -20.00 -10.14
N ALA A 48 19.79 -19.53 -10.89
CA ALA A 48 19.52 -18.10 -11.03
C ALA A 48 19.14 -17.46 -9.68
N LEU A 49 18.29 -18.13 -8.90
CA LEU A 49 17.90 -17.68 -7.57
C LEU A 49 19.07 -17.69 -6.59
N ALA A 50 19.85 -18.78 -6.55
CA ALA A 50 21.04 -18.90 -5.69
C ALA A 50 22.10 -17.85 -6.04
N THR A 51 22.33 -17.61 -7.32
CA THR A 51 23.27 -16.59 -7.81
C THR A 51 22.85 -15.19 -7.37
N TYR A 52 21.55 -14.88 -7.45
CA TYR A 52 21.03 -13.59 -7.02
C TYR A 52 21.19 -13.36 -5.51
N ILE A 53 20.89 -14.39 -4.71
CA ILE A 53 21.03 -14.34 -3.25
C ILE A 53 22.50 -14.28 -2.83
N GLY A 54 23.40 -14.87 -3.64
CA GLY A 54 24.82 -14.98 -3.32
C GLY A 54 25.16 -16.11 -2.35
N GLU A 55 24.20 -16.99 -2.06
CA GLU A 55 24.34 -18.14 -1.15
C GLU A 55 23.71 -19.40 -1.76
N ALA A 56 24.11 -20.57 -1.28
CA ALA A 56 23.48 -21.83 -1.67
C ALA A 56 22.05 -21.91 -1.12
N ILE A 57 21.11 -22.36 -1.94
CA ILE A 57 19.72 -22.57 -1.55
C ILE A 57 19.46 -24.05 -1.29
N GLU A 58 18.62 -24.37 -0.31
CA GLU A 58 18.12 -25.73 -0.11
C GLU A 58 16.90 -25.92 -1.04
N ALA A 59 17.11 -26.62 -2.16
CA ALA A 59 16.06 -26.92 -3.14
C ALA A 59 15.82 -28.44 -3.22
N GLU A 60 14.55 -28.83 -3.21
CA GLU A 60 14.09 -30.21 -3.37
C GLU A 60 13.00 -30.26 -4.45
N GLU A 61 13.24 -31.03 -5.51
CA GLU A 61 12.21 -31.29 -6.52
C GLU A 61 11.08 -32.11 -5.91
N ILE A 62 9.83 -31.71 -6.19
CA ILE A 62 8.63 -32.36 -5.66
C ILE A 62 7.78 -32.91 -6.82
N GLU A 63 7.19 -34.09 -6.62
CA GLU A 63 6.33 -34.71 -7.63
C GLU A 63 5.04 -33.90 -7.82
N THR A 64 4.72 -33.58 -9.08
CA THR A 64 3.48 -32.90 -9.45
C THR A 64 2.42 -33.92 -9.88
N GLN A 65 1.17 -33.68 -9.45
CA GLN A 65 0.00 -34.43 -9.95
C GLN A 65 -0.79 -33.64 -10.98
N ASP A 66 -0.44 -32.37 -11.18
CA ASP A 66 -1.07 -31.44 -12.10
C ASP A 66 -0.37 -31.50 -13.45
N SER A 67 -1.14 -31.76 -14.52
CA SER A 67 -0.62 -31.84 -15.89
C SER A 67 -0.13 -30.49 -16.43
N ASP A 68 -0.55 -29.39 -15.81
CA ASP A 68 -0.18 -28.04 -16.23
C ASP A 68 1.16 -27.60 -15.61
N MET A 69 1.62 -28.28 -14.55
CA MET A 69 2.93 -28.08 -13.93
C MET A 69 3.99 -28.95 -14.59
N LEU A 70 4.99 -28.33 -15.20
CA LEU A 70 6.08 -29.02 -15.89
C LEU A 70 7.08 -29.67 -14.92
N TRP A 71 7.33 -28.99 -13.81
CA TRP A 71 8.10 -29.42 -12.66
C TRP A 71 7.73 -28.52 -11.48
N ALA A 72 7.98 -28.97 -10.27
CA ALA A 72 7.90 -28.14 -9.07
C ALA A 72 9.08 -28.42 -8.14
N MET A 73 9.51 -27.41 -7.40
CA MET A 73 10.50 -27.54 -6.33
C MET A 73 10.07 -26.78 -5.09
N ARG A 74 10.42 -27.33 -3.93
CA ARG A 74 10.39 -26.61 -2.67
C ARG A 74 11.76 -25.98 -2.43
N ILE A 75 11.77 -24.70 -2.12
CA ILE A 75 12.98 -23.93 -1.82
C ILE A 75 12.88 -23.41 -0.39
N ARG A 76 13.96 -23.58 0.37
CA ARG A 76 14.16 -22.88 1.64
C ARG A 76 15.26 -21.85 1.48
N LEU A 77 14.92 -20.60 1.80
CA LEU A 77 15.82 -19.46 1.71
C LEU A 77 16.16 -18.94 3.12
N VAL A 78 17.45 -18.70 3.36
CA VAL A 78 17.90 -18.07 4.61
C VAL A 78 17.32 -16.67 4.68
N GLY A 79 16.66 -16.35 5.80
CA GLY A 79 16.02 -15.05 6.01
C GLY A 79 14.57 -14.95 5.53
N LEU A 80 14.04 -15.97 4.83
CA LEU A 80 12.60 -16.11 4.64
C LEU A 80 12.02 -17.06 5.70
N PRO A 81 10.90 -16.70 6.34
CA PRO A 81 10.35 -17.48 7.45
C PRO A 81 9.61 -18.75 7.00
N THR A 82 9.26 -18.85 5.72
CA THR A 82 8.45 -19.94 5.17
C THR A 82 9.09 -20.48 3.90
N ASP A 83 8.98 -21.80 3.71
CA ASP A 83 9.43 -22.43 2.48
C ASP A 83 8.59 -21.91 1.30
N MET A 84 9.19 -21.86 0.13
CA MET A 84 8.54 -21.45 -1.12
C MET A 84 8.35 -22.68 -1.99
N VAL A 85 7.20 -22.81 -2.63
CA VAL A 85 6.99 -23.77 -3.72
C VAL A 85 7.08 -22.99 -5.02
N VAL A 86 7.95 -23.42 -5.92
CA VAL A 86 8.19 -22.79 -7.23
C VAL A 86 7.98 -23.83 -8.31
N TRP A 87 7.31 -23.47 -9.39
CA TRP A 87 7.03 -24.38 -10.50
C TRP A 87 7.00 -23.64 -11.84
N ALA A 88 7.11 -24.39 -12.92
CA ALA A 88 6.98 -23.86 -14.27
C ALA A 88 5.67 -24.30 -14.93
N GLU A 89 5.03 -23.36 -15.60
CA GLU A 89 3.85 -23.58 -16.44
C GLU A 89 4.12 -23.04 -17.85
N LYS A 90 3.33 -23.52 -18.83
CA LYS A 90 3.29 -22.90 -20.15
C LYS A 90 2.62 -21.53 -20.07
N LEU A 91 3.10 -20.58 -20.87
CA LEU A 91 2.46 -19.27 -20.98
C LEU A 91 1.00 -19.43 -21.45
N ASN A 92 0.08 -18.88 -20.66
CA ASN A 92 -1.36 -18.90 -20.94
C ASN A 92 -1.83 -17.58 -21.58
N ASP A 93 -3.08 -17.55 -22.07
CA ASP A 93 -3.61 -16.39 -22.82
C ASP A 93 -3.74 -15.12 -21.97
N ALA A 94 -4.17 -15.24 -20.71
CA ALA A 94 -4.28 -14.11 -19.81
C ALA A 94 -2.91 -13.44 -19.56
N SER A 95 -1.86 -14.25 -19.37
CA SER A 95 -0.50 -13.76 -19.23
C SER A 95 0.04 -13.15 -20.51
N ARG A 96 -0.30 -13.69 -21.69
CA ARG A 96 0.07 -13.08 -22.99
C ARG A 96 -0.56 -11.70 -23.15
N GLU A 97 -1.84 -11.59 -22.86
CA GLU A 97 -2.59 -10.32 -22.97
C GLU A 97 -2.02 -9.26 -22.04
N ALA A 98 -1.75 -9.61 -20.78
CA ALA A 98 -1.27 -8.67 -19.78
C ALA A 98 0.20 -8.25 -20.00
N SER A 99 1.07 -9.16 -20.44
CA SER A 99 2.51 -8.91 -20.59
C SER A 99 2.93 -8.45 -22.00
N GLY A 100 2.12 -8.70 -23.03
CA GLY A 100 2.48 -8.49 -24.43
C GLY A 100 3.46 -9.54 -25.00
N ILE A 101 3.96 -10.47 -24.17
CA ILE A 101 4.88 -11.54 -24.59
C ILE A 101 4.09 -12.63 -25.32
N GLN A 102 4.57 -13.04 -26.49
CA GLN A 102 3.90 -14.05 -27.33
C GLN A 102 4.39 -15.47 -27.01
N ASP A 103 5.70 -15.62 -26.90
CA ASP A 103 6.38 -16.89 -26.63
C ASP A 103 7.19 -16.74 -25.33
N GLY A 104 7.02 -17.68 -24.41
CA GLY A 104 7.68 -17.65 -23.10
C GLY A 104 7.07 -18.67 -22.15
N TRP A 105 7.38 -18.50 -20.86
CA TRP A 105 6.96 -19.39 -19.80
C TRP A 105 6.45 -18.61 -18.60
N ILE A 106 5.81 -19.31 -17.69
CA ILE A 106 5.44 -18.77 -16.38
C ILE A 106 6.27 -19.50 -15.34
N ILE A 107 7.00 -18.74 -14.53
CA ILE A 107 7.51 -19.25 -13.25
C ILE A 107 6.55 -18.80 -12.18
N ALA A 108 5.85 -19.77 -11.61
CA ALA A 108 4.88 -19.58 -10.58
C ALA A 108 5.50 -19.87 -9.22
N MET A 109 5.02 -19.17 -8.19
CA MET A 109 5.47 -19.37 -6.83
C MET A 109 4.34 -19.16 -5.84
N GLN A 110 4.36 -19.98 -4.78
CA GLN A 110 3.48 -19.87 -3.63
C GLN A 110 4.30 -19.91 -2.33
N THR A 111 3.94 -19.05 -1.38
CA THR A 111 4.46 -19.08 0.00
C THR A 111 3.47 -18.43 0.97
N VAL A 112 3.77 -18.40 2.26
CA VAL A 112 2.96 -17.71 3.29
C VAL A 112 3.74 -16.51 3.81
N LEU A 113 3.16 -15.31 3.76
CA LEU A 113 3.83 -14.12 4.28
C LEU A 113 3.91 -14.15 5.80
N HIS A 114 4.92 -13.50 6.34
CA HIS A 114 5.06 -13.38 7.78
C HIS A 114 4.09 -12.31 8.29
N SER A 115 3.19 -12.66 9.20
CA SER A 115 2.13 -11.75 9.64
C SER A 115 2.61 -10.52 10.42
N SER A 116 3.86 -10.54 10.93
CA SER A 116 4.46 -9.40 11.62
C SER A 116 5.11 -8.38 10.68
N ASP A 117 5.53 -8.80 9.48
CA ASP A 117 6.12 -7.90 8.48
C ASP A 117 5.88 -8.45 7.05
N PRO A 118 4.61 -8.45 6.62
CA PRO A 118 4.25 -9.03 5.33
C PRO A 118 4.84 -8.24 4.16
N LEU A 119 5.07 -6.94 4.34
CA LEU A 119 5.55 -6.05 3.29
C LEU A 119 7.02 -6.28 2.97
N ILE A 120 7.89 -6.38 3.97
CA ILE A 120 9.30 -6.72 3.71
C ILE A 120 9.39 -8.10 3.06
N HIS A 121 8.61 -9.07 3.54
CA HIS A 121 8.62 -10.41 2.96
C HIS A 121 8.17 -10.40 1.49
N PHE A 122 7.03 -9.76 1.19
CA PHE A 122 6.53 -9.62 -0.18
C PHE A 122 7.52 -8.86 -1.08
N SER A 123 8.14 -7.79 -0.56
CA SER A 123 9.15 -7.01 -1.31
C SER A 123 10.36 -7.85 -1.68
N ASN A 124 10.88 -8.65 -0.74
CA ASN A 124 12.02 -9.53 -0.98
C ASN A 124 11.71 -10.61 -2.02
N ILE A 125 10.49 -11.15 -1.99
CA ILE A 125 9.98 -12.06 -3.00
C ILE A 125 9.96 -11.40 -4.39
N MET A 126 9.35 -10.23 -4.51
CA MET A 126 9.24 -9.51 -5.79
C MET A 126 10.62 -9.16 -6.34
N ARG A 127 11.52 -8.72 -5.46
CA ARG A 127 12.92 -8.43 -5.76
C ARG A 127 13.70 -9.66 -6.22
N LEU A 128 13.54 -10.79 -5.54
CA LEU A 128 14.20 -12.05 -5.88
C LEU A 128 13.85 -12.48 -7.32
N PHE A 129 12.57 -12.51 -7.66
CA PHE A 129 12.16 -12.93 -9.01
C PHE A 129 12.51 -11.90 -10.08
N SER A 130 12.38 -10.62 -9.79
CA SER A 130 12.65 -9.55 -10.78
C SER A 130 14.14 -9.29 -11.00
N GLY A 131 14.95 -9.55 -9.97
CA GLY A 131 16.39 -9.32 -9.97
C GLY A 131 17.23 -10.53 -10.37
N ALA A 132 16.72 -11.76 -10.17
CA ALA A 132 17.38 -12.96 -10.66
C ALA A 132 17.40 -12.99 -12.20
N ASP A 133 18.42 -13.65 -12.77
CA ASP A 133 18.60 -13.77 -14.22
C ASP A 133 17.64 -14.82 -14.81
N LEU A 134 16.34 -14.53 -14.70
CA LEU A 134 15.23 -15.37 -15.14
C LEU A 134 14.56 -14.80 -16.41
N GLY A 135 14.93 -13.60 -16.85
CA GLY A 135 14.26 -12.92 -17.97
C GLY A 135 12.82 -12.51 -17.66
N VAL A 136 12.53 -12.11 -16.41
CA VAL A 136 11.19 -11.68 -15.98
C VAL A 136 10.82 -10.33 -16.60
N GLU A 137 9.71 -10.31 -17.34
CA GLU A 137 9.14 -9.13 -18.00
C GLU A 137 7.93 -8.55 -17.26
N SER A 138 7.22 -9.39 -16.51
CA SER A 138 6.12 -8.95 -15.65
C SER A 138 5.83 -9.98 -14.57
N VAL A 139 5.20 -9.53 -13.48
CA VAL A 139 4.71 -10.40 -12.42
C VAL A 139 3.24 -10.10 -12.16
N CYS A 140 2.40 -11.13 -12.14
CA CYS A 140 1.04 -11.05 -11.64
C CYS A 140 1.01 -11.47 -10.17
N ASP A 141 0.46 -10.61 -9.31
CA ASP A 141 0.10 -10.95 -7.95
C ASP A 141 -1.36 -11.45 -7.93
N LEU A 142 -1.56 -12.75 -7.74
CA LEU A 142 -2.90 -13.34 -7.84
C LEU A 142 -3.84 -12.90 -6.71
N ALA A 143 -3.30 -12.58 -5.53
CA ALA A 143 -4.13 -12.18 -4.39
C ALA A 143 -4.87 -10.85 -4.67
N THR A 144 -4.22 -9.94 -5.40
CA THR A 144 -4.79 -8.64 -5.78
C THR A 144 -5.26 -8.61 -7.23
N GLY A 145 -4.80 -9.54 -8.08
CA GLY A 145 -4.98 -9.52 -9.52
C GLY A 145 -4.14 -8.45 -10.24
N ARG A 146 -3.23 -7.77 -9.53
CA ARG A 146 -2.40 -6.71 -10.12
C ARG A 146 -1.27 -7.29 -10.95
N TRP A 147 -1.03 -6.64 -12.08
CA TRP A 147 0.13 -6.89 -12.92
C TRP A 147 1.19 -5.81 -12.68
N PHE A 148 2.43 -6.24 -12.49
CA PHE A 148 3.60 -5.38 -12.35
C PHE A 148 4.48 -5.58 -13.59
N PRO A 149 4.44 -4.66 -14.57
CA PRO A 149 5.37 -4.67 -15.70
C PRO A 149 6.82 -4.45 -15.25
N ARG A 150 7.79 -4.86 -16.07
CA ARG A 150 9.23 -4.72 -15.80
C ARG A 150 9.63 -3.36 -15.24
N GLN A 151 9.18 -2.27 -15.87
CA GLN A 151 9.52 -0.91 -15.45
C GLN A 151 9.03 -0.60 -14.02
N ILE A 152 7.86 -1.12 -13.64
CA ILE A 152 7.31 -0.95 -12.29
C ILE A 152 8.05 -1.85 -11.30
N LEU A 153 8.41 -3.07 -11.69
CA LEU A 153 9.21 -3.97 -10.86
C LEU A 153 10.56 -3.35 -10.50
N ASP A 154 11.24 -2.81 -11.51
CA ASP A 154 12.53 -2.16 -11.34
C ASP A 154 12.40 -0.94 -10.41
N LYS A 155 11.41 -0.07 -10.67
CA LYS A 155 11.13 1.14 -9.88
C LYS A 155 10.75 0.86 -8.42
N LEU A 156 9.90 -0.13 -8.15
CA LEU A 156 9.32 -0.35 -6.82
C LEU A 156 10.09 -1.34 -5.95
N PHE A 157 10.73 -2.35 -6.54
CA PHE A 157 11.28 -3.49 -5.78
C PHE A 157 12.79 -3.69 -5.96
N VAL A 158 13.33 -3.38 -7.14
CA VAL A 158 14.75 -3.62 -7.45
C VAL A 158 15.63 -2.44 -7.03
N HIS A 159 15.19 -1.20 -7.26
CA HIS A 159 15.94 -0.03 -6.80
C HIS A 159 15.84 0.14 -5.28
N ASP A 160 16.98 0.27 -4.61
CA ASP A 160 17.10 0.33 -3.14
C ASP A 160 16.85 1.73 -2.54
N THR A 161 16.38 2.70 -3.32
CA THR A 161 16.22 4.08 -2.83
C THR A 161 15.07 4.20 -1.83
N THR A 162 14.00 3.44 -2.00
CA THR A 162 12.82 3.50 -1.13
C THR A 162 12.08 2.17 -1.07
N GLN A 163 11.56 1.82 0.11
CA GLN A 163 10.65 0.68 0.24
C GLN A 163 9.37 0.90 -0.59
N PRO A 164 8.75 -0.18 -1.12
CA PRO A 164 7.48 -0.05 -1.81
C PRO A 164 6.37 0.44 -0.87
N PRO A 165 5.35 1.12 -1.44
CA PRO A 165 4.16 1.51 -0.69
C PRO A 165 3.45 0.27 -0.14
N GLU A 166 2.77 0.40 0.98
CA GLU A 166 2.12 -0.73 1.65
C GLU A 166 0.89 -1.24 0.90
N GLU A 167 0.27 -0.34 0.15
CA GLU A 167 -0.85 -0.57 -0.73
C GLU A 167 -0.55 -1.64 -1.78
N VAL A 168 0.71 -2.01 -2.04
CA VAL A 168 1.05 -3.15 -2.91
C VAL A 168 0.51 -4.49 -2.40
N LEU A 169 0.29 -4.62 -1.09
CA LEU A 169 -0.25 -5.83 -0.46
C LEU A 169 -1.76 -5.98 -0.68
N TRP A 170 -2.42 -4.83 -0.82
CA TRP A 170 -3.81 -4.52 -1.03
C TRP A 170 -4.39 -4.36 -2.43
N ILE A 171 -5.67 -4.59 -2.67
CA ILE A 171 -6.49 -3.67 -3.48
C ILE A 171 -7.77 -3.33 -2.73
N THR A 172 -8.32 -2.15 -3.02
CA THR A 172 -9.67 -1.78 -2.62
C THR A 172 -10.57 -1.85 -3.85
N ARG A 173 -11.65 -2.62 -3.76
CA ARG A 173 -12.67 -2.78 -4.80
C ARG A 173 -13.95 -2.09 -4.37
N VAL A 174 -14.64 -1.54 -5.36
CA VAL A 174 -15.95 -0.93 -5.19
C VAL A 174 -16.92 -1.65 -6.13
N VAL A 175 -18.06 -2.06 -5.57
CA VAL A 175 -19.20 -2.55 -6.33
C VAL A 175 -20.37 -1.62 -6.07
N GLU A 176 -20.91 -0.98 -7.10
CA GLU A 176 -22.05 -0.07 -7.01
C GLU A 176 -23.32 -0.73 -7.55
N ALA A 177 -24.45 -0.49 -6.88
CA ALA A 177 -25.77 -0.93 -7.33
C ALA A 177 -26.87 0.04 -6.85
N PRO A 178 -28.00 0.18 -7.57
CA PRO A 178 -28.30 -0.47 -8.85
C PRO A 178 -27.52 0.16 -10.01
N GLU A 179 -27.12 -0.64 -11.00
CA GLU A 179 -26.36 -0.16 -12.15
C GLU A 179 -27.12 0.92 -12.94
N GLY A 180 -26.42 2.00 -13.33
CA GLY A 180 -26.95 3.04 -14.21
C GLY A 180 -27.96 3.99 -13.56
N GLY A 181 -28.07 3.99 -12.22
CA GLY A 181 -28.84 4.95 -11.45
C GLY A 181 -28.13 6.30 -11.29
N ASP A 182 -28.84 7.28 -10.69
CA ASP A 182 -28.23 8.51 -10.20
C ASP A 182 -27.32 8.16 -8.99
N PRO A 183 -26.07 8.67 -8.89
CA PRO A 183 -25.22 8.46 -7.72
C PRO A 183 -25.88 8.72 -6.36
N GLU A 184 -26.86 9.63 -6.28
CA GLU A 184 -27.61 9.89 -5.04
C GLU A 184 -28.56 8.74 -4.64
N GLU A 185 -28.94 7.89 -5.60
CA GLU A 185 -29.82 6.73 -5.43
C GLU A 185 -29.06 5.39 -5.47
N MET A 186 -27.73 5.42 -5.65
CA MET A 186 -26.88 4.24 -5.68
C MET A 186 -26.17 4.00 -4.35
N TRP A 187 -25.86 2.72 -4.10
CA TRP A 187 -25.10 2.25 -2.96
C TRP A 187 -23.83 1.56 -3.43
N ALA A 188 -22.77 1.70 -2.64
CA ALA A 188 -21.48 1.10 -2.83
C ALA A 188 -21.18 0.08 -1.73
N TRP A 189 -20.52 -0.99 -2.15
CA TRP A 189 -19.85 -1.95 -1.30
C TRP A 189 -18.35 -1.85 -1.55
N ILE A 190 -17.61 -1.43 -0.54
CA ILE A 190 -16.17 -1.26 -0.58
C ILE A 190 -15.53 -2.44 0.12
N THR A 191 -14.55 -3.09 -0.50
CA THR A 191 -13.87 -4.28 0.04
C THR A 191 -12.38 -4.24 -0.19
N THR A 192 -11.59 -4.76 0.75
CA THR A 192 -10.19 -5.07 0.49
C THR A 192 -10.02 -6.49 -0.05
N HIS A 193 -8.98 -6.69 -0.85
CA HIS A 193 -8.47 -8.02 -1.19
C HIS A 193 -6.94 -8.03 -1.07
N GLY A 194 -6.43 -8.99 -0.29
CA GLY A 194 -5.00 -9.18 -0.09
C GLY A 194 -4.54 -8.98 1.35
N LEU A 195 -5.43 -8.56 2.27
CA LEU A 195 -5.09 -8.50 3.71
C LEU A 195 -5.03 -9.89 4.34
N ALA A 196 -5.80 -10.85 3.84
CA ALA A 196 -5.82 -12.22 4.37
C ALA A 196 -4.47 -12.93 4.26
N ARG A 197 -3.68 -12.67 3.20
CA ARG A 197 -2.30 -13.17 3.09
C ARG A 197 -1.32 -12.49 4.04
N CYS A 198 -1.67 -11.31 4.55
CA CYS A 198 -0.92 -10.57 5.56
C CYS A 198 -1.27 -11.02 7.00
N GLY A 199 -2.18 -11.99 7.14
CA GLY A 199 -2.67 -12.46 8.43
C GLY A 199 -3.68 -11.51 9.07
N ARG A 200 -4.39 -10.70 8.28
CA ARG A 200 -5.47 -9.81 8.72
C ARG A 200 -6.77 -10.19 8.01
N VAL A 201 -7.91 -10.04 8.66
CA VAL A 201 -9.20 -10.16 7.95
C VAL A 201 -9.31 -9.09 6.85
N GLU A 202 -10.08 -9.38 5.81
CA GLU A 202 -10.45 -8.34 4.84
C GLU A 202 -11.42 -7.34 5.47
N LEU A 203 -11.39 -6.10 4.99
CA LEU A 203 -12.25 -5.02 5.45
C LEU A 203 -13.37 -4.80 4.45
N GLU A 204 -14.59 -4.58 4.98
CA GLU A 204 -15.76 -4.25 4.17
C GLU A 204 -16.46 -3.01 4.71
N MET A 205 -16.92 -2.12 3.84
CA MET A 205 -17.87 -1.07 4.19
C MET A 205 -19.09 -1.21 3.28
N LEU A 206 -20.27 -1.36 3.88
CA LEU A 206 -21.49 -1.77 3.18
C LEU A 206 -22.52 -0.64 3.16
N GLY A 207 -23.36 -0.60 2.12
CA GLY A 207 -24.50 0.31 2.04
C GLY A 207 -24.12 1.80 1.98
N VAL A 208 -22.90 2.12 1.57
CA VAL A 208 -22.40 3.50 1.46
C VAL A 208 -23.12 4.19 0.30
N PRO A 209 -23.66 5.41 0.45
CA PRO A 209 -24.15 6.18 -0.71
C PRO A 209 -23.04 6.38 -1.74
N ALA A 210 -23.30 6.15 -3.03
CA ALA A 210 -22.24 6.18 -4.05
C ALA A 210 -21.54 7.55 -4.18
N ILE A 211 -22.22 8.64 -3.77
CA ILE A 211 -21.62 9.98 -3.64
C ILE A 211 -20.51 10.08 -2.58
N LEU A 212 -20.38 9.10 -1.68
CA LEU A 212 -19.37 9.01 -0.62
C LEU A 212 -18.36 7.88 -0.88
N THR A 213 -18.36 7.28 -2.07
CA THR A 213 -17.49 6.14 -2.42
C THR A 213 -16.01 6.47 -2.24
N SER A 214 -15.58 7.68 -2.63
CA SER A 214 -14.17 8.07 -2.53
C SER A 214 -13.71 8.17 -1.07
N GLU A 215 -14.53 8.78 -0.21
CA GLU A 215 -14.25 8.92 1.21
C GLU A 215 -14.27 7.57 1.92
N ALA A 216 -15.21 6.69 1.55
CA ALA A 216 -15.28 5.33 2.08
C ALA A 216 -14.03 4.52 1.70
N ALA A 217 -13.58 4.61 0.45
CA ALA A 217 -12.34 3.99 0.01
C ALA A 217 -11.13 4.53 0.81
N HIS A 218 -11.05 5.84 1.05
CA HIS A 218 -9.98 6.42 1.87
C HIS A 218 -9.98 5.91 3.32
N VAL A 219 -11.15 5.76 3.95
CA VAL A 219 -11.27 5.17 5.29
C VAL A 219 -10.83 3.70 5.29
N VAL A 220 -11.28 2.92 4.30
CA VAL A 220 -10.93 1.50 4.17
C VAL A 220 -9.43 1.32 3.95
N ASP A 221 -8.82 2.09 3.05
CA ASP A 221 -7.37 2.03 2.79
C ASP A 221 -6.54 2.46 3.99
N GLY A 222 -6.94 3.53 4.69
CA GLY A 222 -6.26 3.94 5.90
C GLY A 222 -6.36 2.92 7.03
N LEU A 223 -7.52 2.27 7.18
CA LEU A 223 -7.70 1.18 8.15
C LEU A 223 -6.90 -0.08 7.75
N ALA A 224 -6.85 -0.40 6.45
CA ALA A 224 -6.06 -1.50 5.90
C ALA A 224 -4.56 -1.33 6.18
N ALA A 225 -4.06 -0.11 6.01
CA ALA A 225 -2.71 0.27 6.37
C ALA A 225 -2.47 0.14 7.89
N LEU A 226 -3.35 0.75 8.70
CA LEU A 226 -3.22 0.75 10.16
C LEU A 226 -3.29 -0.64 10.79
N THR A 227 -4.06 -1.58 10.22
CA THR A 227 -4.11 -2.95 10.75
C THR A 227 -2.77 -3.69 10.65
N LEU A 228 -1.87 -3.25 9.76
CA LEU A 228 -0.52 -3.80 9.68
C LEU A 228 0.36 -3.40 10.87
N GLU A 229 0.12 -2.23 11.47
CA GLU A 229 0.88 -1.71 12.62
C GLU A 229 0.18 -1.95 13.97
N THR A 230 -1.15 -1.89 14.00
CA THR A 230 -1.96 -1.93 15.23
C THR A 230 -3.10 -2.94 15.08
N PRO A 231 -3.37 -3.80 16.08
CA PRO A 231 -4.50 -4.71 16.01
C PRO A 231 -5.84 -3.94 15.99
N LEU A 232 -6.78 -4.47 15.22
CA LEU A 232 -8.15 -3.94 15.19
C LEU A 232 -8.89 -4.29 16.50
N PRO A 233 -9.74 -3.38 17.01
CA PRO A 233 -10.46 -3.60 18.27
C PRO A 233 -11.57 -4.65 18.10
N PRO A 234 -12.04 -5.31 19.17
CA PRO A 234 -13.20 -6.19 19.12
C PRO A 234 -14.49 -5.51 18.61
N VAL A 235 -15.48 -6.33 18.23
CA VAL A 235 -16.80 -5.87 17.77
C VAL A 235 -17.40 -4.84 18.72
N GLY A 236 -17.90 -3.74 18.16
CA GLY A 236 -18.62 -2.70 18.90
C GLY A 236 -17.73 -1.72 19.68
N GLN A 237 -16.41 -1.92 19.72
CA GLN A 237 -15.48 -0.94 20.30
C GLN A 237 -15.05 0.07 19.24
N ALA A 238 -15.39 1.34 19.46
CA ALA A 238 -15.00 2.41 18.56
C ALA A 238 -13.47 2.62 18.55
N MET A 239 -12.95 2.96 17.37
CA MET A 239 -11.56 3.38 17.15
C MET A 239 -11.52 4.69 16.35
N SER A 240 -10.42 5.42 16.53
CA SER A 240 -10.15 6.63 15.76
C SER A 240 -9.15 6.36 14.65
N LEU A 241 -9.42 6.91 13.47
CA LEU A 241 -8.51 6.93 12.32
C LEU A 241 -7.99 8.35 12.05
N GLY A 242 -8.08 9.24 13.03
CA GLY A 242 -7.77 10.65 12.88
C GLY A 242 -8.80 11.54 13.57
N PRO A 243 -8.53 12.86 13.69
CA PRO A 243 -9.42 13.80 14.34
C PRO A 243 -10.83 13.78 13.72
N GLY A 244 -11.86 13.47 14.50
CA GLY A 244 -13.25 13.42 14.01
C GLY A 244 -13.59 12.21 13.12
N ILE A 245 -12.65 11.28 12.89
CA ILE A 245 -12.90 10.03 12.16
C ILE A 245 -12.99 8.92 13.19
N LEU A 246 -14.22 8.57 13.59
CA LEU A 246 -14.52 7.47 14.48
C LEU A 246 -15.27 6.39 13.72
N VAL A 247 -14.87 5.14 13.90
CA VAL A 247 -15.49 3.96 13.30
C VAL A 247 -15.62 2.85 14.33
N SER A 248 -16.46 1.86 14.07
CA SER A 248 -16.52 0.61 14.83
C SER A 248 -16.48 -0.58 13.86
N LEU A 249 -16.46 -1.79 14.42
CA LEU A 249 -16.43 -3.03 13.67
C LEU A 249 -17.61 -3.93 14.05
N LEU A 250 -18.19 -4.60 13.05
CA LEU A 250 -19.21 -5.63 13.20
C LEU A 250 -18.85 -6.88 12.41
N GLU A 251 -19.32 -8.03 12.90
CA GLU A 251 -19.36 -9.26 12.09
C GLU A 251 -20.14 -9.03 10.79
N CYS A 252 -19.57 -9.43 9.65
CA CYS A 252 -20.22 -9.22 8.34
C CYS A 252 -21.61 -9.84 8.27
N GLY A 253 -21.83 -11.00 8.88
CA GLY A 253 -23.16 -11.63 8.92
C GLY A 253 -24.21 -10.75 9.60
N THR A 254 -23.83 -9.99 10.63
CA THR A 254 -24.71 -9.01 11.30
C THR A 254 -24.93 -7.80 10.42
N ALA A 255 -23.87 -7.24 9.84
CA ALA A 255 -23.95 -6.06 8.97
C ALA A 255 -24.80 -6.32 7.71
N VAL A 256 -24.69 -7.51 7.11
CA VAL A 256 -25.50 -7.91 5.94
C VAL A 256 -27.00 -7.92 6.25
N ASN A 257 -27.38 -8.30 7.48
CA ASN A 257 -28.79 -8.29 7.89
C ASN A 257 -29.38 -6.87 8.03
N MET A 258 -28.53 -5.84 8.03
CA MET A 258 -28.94 -4.44 8.08
C MET A 258 -29.14 -3.84 6.67
N LEU A 259 -28.75 -4.55 5.62
CA LEU A 259 -28.85 -4.07 4.24
C LEU A 259 -30.28 -4.14 3.70
N GLN A 260 -30.58 -3.17 2.83
CA GLN A 260 -31.79 -3.20 2.01
C GLN A 260 -31.59 -4.12 0.81
N LYS A 261 -32.69 -4.57 0.19
CA LYS A 261 -32.66 -5.63 -0.83
C LYS A 261 -31.87 -5.23 -2.07
N GLU A 262 -31.83 -3.95 -2.39
CA GLU A 262 -31.18 -3.36 -3.57
C GLU A 262 -29.69 -3.05 -3.33
N MET A 263 -29.22 -3.09 -2.08
CA MET A 263 -27.84 -2.79 -1.73
C MET A 263 -26.90 -3.94 -2.10
N PRO A 264 -25.69 -3.65 -2.61
CA PRO A 264 -24.67 -4.66 -2.88
C PRO A 264 -24.07 -5.21 -1.58
N GLY A 265 -23.38 -6.36 -1.67
CA GLY A 265 -22.66 -6.93 -0.54
C GLY A 265 -23.45 -7.91 0.32
N SER A 266 -24.56 -8.47 -0.16
CA SER A 266 -25.29 -9.56 0.50
C SER A 266 -24.75 -10.98 0.17
N GLU A 267 -23.71 -11.06 -0.66
CA GLU A 267 -23.12 -12.30 -1.15
C GLU A 267 -22.38 -13.11 -0.07
N SER A 268 -22.20 -14.42 -0.27
CA SER A 268 -21.40 -15.22 0.66
C SER A 268 -19.91 -14.83 0.57
N ARG A 269 -19.26 -14.68 1.73
CA ARG A 269 -17.81 -14.42 1.81
C ARG A 269 -17.03 -15.72 1.68
N SER A 270 -15.97 -15.71 0.87
CA SER A 270 -15.02 -16.83 0.73
C SER A 270 -13.76 -16.68 1.58
N VAL A 271 -13.55 -15.49 2.15
CA VAL A 271 -12.39 -15.11 2.96
C VAL A 271 -12.90 -14.46 4.25
N PRO A 272 -12.24 -14.64 5.40
CA PRO A 272 -12.62 -13.94 6.63
C PRO A 272 -12.59 -12.43 6.44
N SER A 273 -13.66 -11.75 6.84
CA SER A 273 -13.81 -10.31 6.71
C SER A 273 -14.59 -9.71 7.88
N VAL A 274 -14.45 -8.40 8.05
CA VAL A 274 -15.15 -7.60 9.07
C VAL A 274 -15.75 -6.34 8.45
N ALA A 275 -16.93 -5.93 8.93
CA ALA A 275 -17.61 -4.74 8.45
C ALA A 275 -17.24 -3.51 9.29
N ILE A 276 -16.87 -2.42 8.62
CA ILE A 276 -16.64 -1.09 9.20
C ILE A 276 -17.99 -0.37 9.32
N THR A 277 -18.29 0.15 10.50
CA THR A 277 -19.60 0.73 10.84
C THR A 277 -19.47 2.07 11.54
N SER A 278 -20.61 2.71 11.79
CA SER A 278 -20.67 3.88 12.68
C SER A 278 -20.12 3.55 14.08
N PRO A 279 -19.63 4.54 14.85
CA PRO A 279 -19.02 4.30 16.16
C PRO A 279 -19.91 3.53 17.15
N ASP A 280 -21.23 3.69 17.04
CA ASP A 280 -22.24 3.02 17.85
C ASP A 280 -22.71 1.66 17.27
N GLY A 281 -22.25 1.30 16.08
CA GLY A 281 -22.62 0.09 15.36
C GLY A 281 -24.06 0.07 14.85
N VAL A 282 -24.77 1.21 14.84
CA VAL A 282 -26.18 1.30 14.41
C VAL A 282 -26.31 1.40 12.89
N SER A 283 -25.33 1.99 12.20
CA SER A 283 -25.27 2.10 10.75
C SER A 283 -24.15 1.24 10.17
N VAL A 284 -24.35 0.69 8.96
CA VAL A 284 -23.38 -0.13 8.23
C VAL A 284 -22.22 0.67 7.62
N PHE A 285 -22.20 1.99 7.82
CA PHE A 285 -21.07 2.87 7.49
C PHE A 285 -21.04 4.10 8.41
N PRO A 286 -19.88 4.75 8.58
CA PRO A 286 -19.71 5.90 9.46
C PRO A 286 -20.01 7.24 8.76
N GLU A 287 -21.29 7.57 8.56
CA GLU A 287 -21.74 8.76 7.80
C GLU A 287 -21.04 10.07 8.21
N GLU A 288 -20.99 10.39 9.50
CA GLU A 288 -20.35 11.61 10.00
C GLU A 288 -18.86 11.69 9.64
N ALA A 289 -18.16 10.56 9.66
CA ALA A 289 -16.75 10.50 9.33
C ALA A 289 -16.51 10.68 7.82
N LEU A 290 -17.36 10.09 6.98
CA LEU A 290 -17.29 10.24 5.52
C LEU A 290 -17.61 11.69 5.11
N GLU A 291 -18.62 12.31 5.72
CA GLU A 291 -18.97 13.70 5.47
C GLU A 291 -17.84 14.66 5.87
N ALA A 292 -17.20 14.45 7.03
CA ALA A 292 -16.07 15.25 7.47
C ALA A 292 -14.85 15.15 6.53
N LEU A 293 -14.65 13.99 5.90
CA LEU A 293 -13.63 13.82 4.86
C LEU A 293 -14.01 14.56 3.58
N ARG A 294 -15.28 14.47 3.16
CA ARG A 294 -15.79 15.12 1.94
C ARG A 294 -15.69 16.64 2.01
N THR A 295 -15.95 17.23 3.17
CA THR A 295 -15.82 18.68 3.39
C THR A 295 -14.38 19.15 3.53
N GLY A 296 -13.43 18.22 3.69
CA GLY A 296 -12.01 18.52 3.90
C GLY A 296 -11.68 19.00 5.32
N ASP A 297 -12.58 18.79 6.29
CA ASP A 297 -12.37 19.20 7.69
C ASP A 297 -11.33 18.34 8.42
N THR A 298 -11.11 17.12 7.91
CA THR A 298 -10.20 16.13 8.46
C THR A 298 -9.54 15.26 7.39
N ALA A 299 -8.58 14.43 7.81
CA ALA A 299 -7.88 13.47 6.98
C ALA A 299 -7.62 12.19 7.78
N VAL A 300 -7.52 11.06 7.06
CA VAL A 300 -7.17 9.77 7.66
C VAL A 300 -5.70 9.77 8.06
N SER A 301 -5.42 9.41 9.30
CA SER A 301 -4.07 9.23 9.84
C SER A 301 -3.27 8.25 9.00
N LYS A 302 -1.99 8.58 8.80
CA LYS A 302 -1.05 7.73 8.08
C LYS A 302 -0.24 6.87 9.05
N THR A 303 0.16 5.70 8.57
CA THR A 303 1.04 4.77 9.30
C THR A 303 2.43 5.37 9.47
N SER A 304 3.17 4.86 10.47
CA SER A 304 4.58 5.24 10.64
C SER A 304 5.41 4.88 9.41
N ARG A 305 5.07 3.76 8.75
CA ARG A 305 5.74 3.27 7.55
C ARG A 305 5.52 4.18 6.35
N PHE A 306 4.28 4.64 6.12
CA PHE A 306 3.96 5.62 5.08
C PHE A 306 4.77 6.90 5.28
N THR A 307 4.74 7.46 6.49
CA THR A 307 5.43 8.72 6.79
C THR A 307 6.94 8.62 6.59
N LYS A 308 7.57 7.53 7.04
CA LYS A 308 9.01 7.28 6.80
C LYS A 308 9.34 7.17 5.32
N ARG A 309 8.49 6.47 4.56
CA ARG A 309 8.66 6.31 3.11
C ARG A 309 8.54 7.66 2.40
N GLN A 310 7.49 8.44 2.69
CA GLN A 310 7.32 9.77 2.09
C GLN A 310 8.46 10.70 2.42
N ALA A 311 8.93 10.72 3.67
CA ALA A 311 10.09 11.53 4.05
C ALA A 311 11.34 11.14 3.25
N THR A 312 11.56 9.84 3.03
CA THR A 312 12.69 9.37 2.22
C THR A 312 12.60 9.86 0.77
N LEU A 313 11.41 9.75 0.15
CA LEU A 313 11.17 10.24 -1.22
C LEU A 313 11.30 11.76 -1.32
N ALA A 314 10.68 12.49 -0.40
CA ALA A 314 10.69 13.95 -0.37
C ALA A 314 12.14 14.47 -0.31
N ARG A 315 12.98 13.81 0.49
CA ARG A 315 14.40 14.14 0.64
C ARG A 315 15.23 13.74 -0.56
N SER A 316 14.98 12.57 -1.16
CA SER A 316 15.71 12.15 -2.37
C SER A 316 15.43 13.07 -3.55
N GLU A 317 14.20 13.58 -3.65
CA GLU A 317 13.75 14.49 -4.70
C GLU A 317 13.83 15.97 -4.30
N TRP A 318 14.57 16.31 -3.23
CA TRP A 318 14.69 17.69 -2.74
C TRP A 318 15.18 18.67 -3.81
N LYS A 319 16.15 18.23 -4.63
CA LYS A 319 16.67 19.05 -5.74
C LYS A 319 15.58 19.43 -6.73
N MET A 320 14.68 18.50 -7.05
CA MET A 320 13.57 18.75 -7.96
C MET A 320 12.63 19.81 -7.40
N LEU A 321 12.34 19.77 -6.10
CA LEU A 321 11.52 20.80 -5.45
C LEU A 321 12.20 22.17 -5.50
N LEU A 322 13.51 22.27 -5.23
CA LEU A 322 14.24 23.54 -5.32
C LEU A 322 14.16 24.10 -6.75
N ASP A 323 14.43 23.26 -7.75
CA ASP A 323 14.38 23.63 -9.16
C ASP A 323 12.94 24.05 -9.56
N ALA A 324 11.90 23.40 -9.02
CA ALA A 324 10.50 23.74 -9.23
C ALA A 324 10.13 25.09 -8.60
N ALA A 325 10.53 25.32 -7.34
CA ALA A 325 10.25 26.55 -6.62
C ALA A 325 10.94 27.77 -7.25
N GLU A 326 12.19 27.60 -7.74
CA GLU A 326 12.89 28.66 -8.49
C GLU A 326 12.20 28.99 -9.82
N GLN A 327 11.70 27.98 -10.55
CA GLN A 327 11.03 28.18 -11.84
C GLN A 327 9.62 28.76 -11.71
N ILE A 328 8.85 28.28 -10.73
CA ILE A 328 7.49 28.76 -10.47
C ILE A 328 7.52 30.19 -9.94
N GLY A 329 8.43 30.50 -9.02
CA GLY A 329 8.56 31.84 -8.44
C GLY A 329 7.25 32.36 -7.86
N GLU A 330 6.93 33.63 -8.14
CA GLU A 330 5.69 34.30 -7.72
C GLU A 330 4.54 34.05 -8.73
N SER A 331 4.19 32.78 -8.96
CA SER A 331 3.05 32.42 -9.82
C SER A 331 1.72 32.46 -9.04
N ASP A 332 0.67 33.01 -9.66
CA ASP A 332 -0.69 32.95 -9.13
C ASP A 332 -1.38 31.60 -9.36
N HIS A 333 -0.79 30.75 -10.21
CA HIS A 333 -1.40 29.50 -10.68
C HIS A 333 -0.73 28.24 -10.14
N ALA A 334 0.45 28.38 -9.53
CA ALA A 334 1.19 27.27 -8.97
C ALA A 334 1.97 27.71 -7.73
N ALA A 335 2.10 26.80 -6.78
CA ALA A 335 2.85 27.04 -5.56
C ALA A 335 3.54 25.77 -5.09
N CYS A 336 4.73 25.90 -4.53
CA CYS A 336 5.40 24.80 -3.85
C CYS A 336 5.13 24.88 -2.35
N MET A 337 4.84 23.74 -1.74
CA MET A 337 4.63 23.63 -0.30
C MET A 337 5.44 22.46 0.25
N VAL A 338 5.95 22.59 1.47
CA VAL A 338 6.63 21.52 2.20
C VAL A 338 5.87 21.18 3.47
N GLN A 339 5.91 19.91 3.86
CA GLN A 339 5.38 19.42 5.10
C GLN A 339 6.51 19.18 6.10
N VAL A 340 6.32 19.67 7.33
CA VAL A 340 7.29 19.59 8.42
C VAL A 340 6.58 19.10 9.69
N PRO A 341 7.11 18.08 10.38
CA PRO A 341 6.60 17.69 11.68
C PRO A 341 7.01 18.72 12.73
N TRP A 342 6.05 19.18 13.55
CA TRP A 342 6.27 20.20 14.56
C TRP A 342 5.78 19.72 15.93
N THR A 343 6.59 19.92 16.97
CA THR A 343 6.23 19.65 18.36
C THR A 343 6.24 20.93 19.19
N ASN A 344 5.27 21.07 20.10
CA ASN A 344 5.16 22.26 20.96
C ASN A 344 6.20 22.31 22.09
N THR A 345 6.80 21.16 22.42
CA THR A 345 7.66 20.99 23.59
C THR A 345 8.84 20.09 23.24
N GLU A 346 9.98 20.29 23.91
CA GLU A 346 11.12 19.36 23.89
C GLU A 346 10.82 18.00 24.56
N ASP A 347 9.56 17.75 24.93
CA ASP A 347 9.10 16.50 25.52
C ASP A 347 8.86 15.46 24.42
N ASP A 348 9.61 14.37 24.47
CA ASP A 348 9.70 13.32 23.43
C ASP A 348 8.36 12.57 23.23
N ASP A 349 7.44 12.70 24.19
CA ASP A 349 6.09 12.10 24.16
C ASP A 349 5.01 13.03 23.56
N SER A 350 5.37 14.25 23.13
CA SER A 350 4.40 15.19 22.55
C SER A 350 4.04 14.83 21.11
N LEU A 351 2.74 14.80 20.78
CA LEU A 351 2.26 14.51 19.43
C LEU A 351 2.78 15.58 18.46
N SER A 352 3.52 15.15 17.43
CA SER A 352 3.93 16.02 16.33
C SER A 352 2.73 16.30 15.42
N GLU A 353 2.49 17.58 15.11
CA GLU A 353 1.58 18.00 14.06
C GLU A 353 2.34 18.21 12.76
N TYR A 354 1.82 17.71 11.65
CA TYR A 354 2.45 17.86 10.34
C TYR A 354 1.93 19.13 9.67
N LEU A 355 2.75 20.17 9.66
CA LEU A 355 2.40 21.51 9.19
C LEU A 355 2.88 21.74 7.77
N TRP A 356 2.08 22.47 7.00
CA TRP A 356 2.39 22.82 5.61
C TRP A 356 2.89 24.26 5.52
N PHE A 357 4.06 24.44 4.94
CA PHE A 357 4.67 25.74 4.68
C PHE A 357 4.70 26.00 3.18
N ARG A 358 4.16 27.13 2.72
CA ARG A 358 4.31 27.60 1.34
C ARG A 358 5.70 28.18 1.15
N ILE A 359 6.43 27.71 0.15
CA ILE A 359 7.76 28.21 -0.18
C ILE A 359 7.63 29.63 -0.74
N THR A 360 8.25 30.61 -0.08
CA THR A 360 8.29 32.00 -0.54
C THR A 360 9.64 32.40 -1.11
N LYS A 361 10.71 31.68 -0.74
CA LYS A 361 12.06 31.94 -1.24
C LYS A 361 12.93 30.70 -1.23
N VAL A 362 13.74 30.54 -2.28
CA VAL A 362 14.81 29.52 -2.33
C VAL A 362 16.13 30.15 -1.91
N GLU A 363 16.78 29.56 -0.90
CA GLU A 363 18.09 29.92 -0.36
C GLU A 363 19.01 28.70 -0.32
N THR A 364 19.32 28.15 -1.50
CA THR A 364 20.02 26.88 -1.70
C THR A 364 21.20 26.68 -0.72
N PRO A 365 21.23 25.56 0.04
CA PRO A 365 20.38 24.36 -0.09
C PRO A 365 19.04 24.41 0.67
N ASN A 366 18.67 25.55 1.24
CA ASN A 366 17.49 25.72 2.09
C ASN A 366 16.38 26.47 1.36
N ILE A 367 15.22 26.56 2.02
CA ILE A 367 14.11 27.42 1.63
C ILE A 367 13.68 28.30 2.79
N ILE A 368 12.93 29.35 2.49
CA ILE A 368 12.09 30.06 3.45
C ILE A 368 10.64 29.72 3.13
N GLY A 369 9.91 29.23 4.13
CA GLY A 369 8.51 28.86 4.02
C GLY A 369 7.64 29.69 4.97
N THR A 370 6.41 29.96 4.56
CA THR A 370 5.38 30.61 5.38
C THR A 370 4.28 29.62 5.70
N LEU A 371 3.93 29.46 6.98
CA LEU A 371 2.90 28.54 7.43
C LEU A 371 1.56 28.82 6.74
N ALA A 372 0.96 27.78 6.14
CA ALA A 372 -0.18 27.90 5.23
C ALA A 372 -1.55 27.77 5.91
N HIS A 373 -1.61 27.38 7.18
CA HIS A 373 -2.85 27.20 7.94
C HIS A 373 -2.62 27.39 9.44
N GLU A 374 -3.70 27.59 10.20
CA GLU A 374 -3.66 27.64 11.66
C GLU A 374 -3.42 26.22 12.24
N PRO A 375 -2.36 26.01 13.05
CA PRO A 375 -2.11 24.72 13.70
C PRO A 375 -3.20 24.34 14.70
N LYS A 376 -3.59 23.06 14.72
CA LYS A 376 -4.56 22.53 15.69
C LYS A 376 -3.91 22.23 17.05
N TYR A 377 -2.69 21.72 17.03
CA TYR A 377 -1.95 21.30 18.22
C TYR A 377 -0.76 22.21 18.49
N ALA A 378 -0.03 22.66 17.46
CA ALA A 378 1.14 23.53 17.60
C ALA A 378 0.78 25.00 17.87
N THR A 379 -0.03 25.27 18.91
CA THR A 379 -0.59 26.60 19.26
C THR A 379 0.43 27.70 19.55
N SER A 380 1.72 27.35 19.66
CA SER A 380 2.81 28.30 19.78
C SER A 380 3.14 29.04 18.47
N LEU A 381 2.68 28.51 17.33
CA LEU A 381 2.91 29.07 16.00
C LEU A 381 1.68 29.86 15.50
N PRO A 382 1.82 31.17 15.21
CA PRO A 382 0.77 31.91 14.54
C PRO A 382 0.71 31.57 13.04
N GLU A 383 -0.48 31.70 12.44
CA GLU A 383 -0.63 31.68 10.97
C GLU A 383 0.29 32.73 10.34
N GLY A 384 0.94 32.37 9.23
CA GLY A 384 1.91 33.25 8.56
C GLY A 384 3.30 33.26 9.19
N HIS A 385 3.59 32.39 10.17
CA HIS A 385 4.95 32.17 10.69
C HIS A 385 5.92 31.82 9.54
N GLU A 386 7.07 32.48 9.51
CA GLU A 386 8.13 32.21 8.55
C GLU A 386 9.21 31.35 9.19
N GLU A 387 9.62 30.30 8.48
CA GLU A 387 10.65 29.37 8.95
C GLU A 387 11.68 29.08 7.86
N LYS A 388 12.94 28.93 8.27
CA LYS A 388 14.00 28.48 7.36
C LYS A 388 14.12 26.96 7.45
N LEU A 389 13.86 26.28 6.34
CA LEU A 389 13.76 24.83 6.30
C LEU A 389 14.83 24.24 5.37
N SER A 390 15.38 23.11 5.79
CA SER A 390 16.35 22.30 5.07
C SER A 390 15.73 20.96 4.68
N VAL A 391 16.47 20.17 3.88
CA VAL A 391 16.04 18.84 3.46
C VAL A 391 15.73 17.91 4.65
N ASP A 392 16.49 18.03 5.75
CA ASP A 392 16.36 17.13 6.90
C ASP A 392 15.09 17.38 7.71
N ASP A 393 14.51 18.58 7.60
CA ASP A 393 13.28 19.00 8.31
C ASP A 393 12.02 18.46 7.62
N VAL A 394 12.11 18.10 6.34
CA VAL A 394 10.95 17.83 5.50
C VAL A 394 10.53 16.36 5.56
N THR A 395 9.21 16.14 5.64
CA THR A 395 8.59 14.81 5.58
C THR A 395 7.78 14.59 4.30
N ASP A 396 7.34 15.66 3.64
CA ASP A 396 6.68 15.59 2.33
C ASP A 396 6.77 16.95 1.64
N TRP A 397 6.48 17.01 0.34
CA TRP A 397 6.28 18.28 -0.37
C TRP A 397 5.30 18.12 -1.53
N VAL A 398 4.70 19.22 -1.96
CA VAL A 398 3.76 19.22 -3.08
C VAL A 398 3.98 20.44 -3.97
N VAL A 399 3.87 20.22 -5.28
CA VAL A 399 3.69 21.27 -6.27
C VAL A 399 2.20 21.36 -6.57
N MET A 400 1.57 22.43 -6.10
CA MET A 400 0.18 22.74 -6.41
C MET A 400 0.11 23.24 -7.84
N THR A 401 -0.67 22.57 -8.69
CA THR A 401 -0.88 22.95 -10.09
C THR A 401 -2.38 23.13 -10.39
N PRO A 402 -2.76 23.75 -11.52
CA PRO A 402 -4.16 23.89 -11.91
C PRO A 402 -4.89 22.55 -12.15
N VAL A 403 -4.15 21.47 -12.40
CA VAL A 403 -4.71 20.13 -12.63
C VAL A 403 -4.67 19.24 -11.39
N GLY A 404 -4.13 19.75 -10.28
CA GLY A 404 -4.04 19.04 -9.00
C GLY A 404 -2.66 19.10 -8.36
N PRO A 405 -2.55 18.63 -7.11
CA PRO A 405 -1.27 18.48 -6.42
C PRO A 405 -0.41 17.39 -7.07
N MET A 406 0.90 17.63 -7.18
CA MET A 406 1.91 16.65 -7.58
C MET A 406 2.99 16.52 -6.50
N GLY A 407 3.29 15.30 -6.06
CA GLY A 407 4.21 15.03 -4.97
C GLY A 407 5.56 14.46 -5.42
N PRO A 408 6.41 14.00 -4.47
CA PRO A 408 7.74 13.48 -4.79
C PRO A 408 7.75 12.25 -5.70
N SER A 409 6.63 11.53 -5.77
CA SER A 409 6.49 10.35 -6.64
C SER A 409 6.21 10.69 -8.11
N ASP A 410 5.89 11.95 -8.41
CA ASP A 410 5.39 12.43 -9.70
C ASP A 410 6.46 13.18 -10.51
N SER A 411 7.73 12.80 -10.33
CA SER A 411 8.89 13.53 -10.84
C SER A 411 8.85 13.80 -12.36
N GLU A 412 8.38 12.84 -13.15
CA GLU A 412 8.19 12.99 -14.60
C GLU A 412 7.10 14.00 -14.94
N ALA A 413 5.95 13.96 -14.26
CA ALA A 413 4.83 14.88 -14.48
C ALA A 413 5.19 16.31 -14.07
N ILE A 414 5.95 16.47 -12.98
CA ILE A 414 6.48 17.76 -12.55
C ILE A 414 7.44 18.31 -13.59
N ALA A 415 8.36 17.50 -14.11
CA ALA A 415 9.29 17.93 -15.16
C ALA A 415 8.54 18.40 -16.44
N GLU A 416 7.50 17.68 -16.85
CA GLU A 416 6.65 18.07 -17.98
C GLU A 416 5.91 19.39 -17.69
N PHE A 417 5.33 19.55 -16.50
CA PHE A 417 4.66 20.78 -16.08
C PHE A 417 5.60 21.98 -16.08
N LEU A 418 6.79 21.84 -15.49
CA LEU A 418 7.79 22.92 -15.42
C LEU A 418 8.31 23.35 -16.79
N SER A 419 8.35 22.45 -17.77
CA SER A 419 8.73 22.80 -19.15
C SER A 419 7.83 23.85 -19.80
N GLN A 420 6.63 24.07 -19.24
CA GLN A 420 5.69 25.09 -19.69
C GLN A 420 6.07 26.50 -19.20
N PHE A 421 6.84 26.62 -18.12
CA PHE A 421 7.34 27.89 -17.58
C PHE A 421 8.57 28.42 -18.33
N THR A 422 9.26 27.57 -19.10
CA THR A 422 10.50 27.90 -19.80
C THR A 422 10.30 28.45 -21.22
N LYS A 423 9.10 28.90 -21.59
CA LYS A 423 8.76 29.45 -22.92
C LYS A 423 8.76 30.97 -22.98
#